data_AF-A0A7V4SVA9-F1
#
_entry.id   AF-A0A7V4SVA9-F1
#
_cell.length_a   1.000
_cell.length_b   1.000
_cell.length_c   1.000
_cell.angle_alpha   90.00
_cell.angle_beta   90.00
_cell.angle_gamma   90.00
#
_symmetry.space_group_name_H-M   'P 1'
#
loop_
_entity.id
_entity.type
_entity.pdbx_description
1 polymer ?
#
loop_
_entity_poly.entity_id
_entity_poly.type
_entity_poly.pdbx_seq_one_letter_code
_entity_poly.pdbx_strand_id
1 'polypeptide(L)'
;MRVLLVTTELAPFVAVSGLGNTVKVLSKELLRLRHDVRIAVPCYPMVEYDARYNVRPVLDKIVVPWAGGKAKHAFVKTAVLEGVPVYLVGSPEYFREVLDSGDLCRKDWESYTFFARAVLEALKAVKPRWTPKVIHVSSWHGDLIPVYLNALHRRDLNLKNVAVVATTHDIVSQDEFEFQATADAIYGVGRAESGKKVSLLRTAKDYELLYRAAWTKARSCRQQEI
;
A
#
# COMPACT_ATOMS: atom_id res chain seq x y z
N MET A 1 6.01 8.68 -13.49
CA MET A 1 4.58 8.41 -13.12
C MET A 1 4.41 8.49 -11.61
N ARG A 2 3.20 8.78 -11.10
CA ARG A 2 2.87 8.73 -9.66
C ARG A 2 2.64 7.30 -9.19
N VAL A 3 3.44 6.81 -8.25
CA VAL A 3 3.37 5.45 -7.69
C VAL A 3 3.30 5.53 -6.18
N LEU A 4 2.32 4.84 -5.58
CA LEU A 4 2.26 4.63 -4.13
C LEU A 4 2.71 3.20 -3.84
N LEU A 5 3.81 3.04 -3.12
CA LEU A 5 4.21 1.75 -2.55
C LEU A 5 3.51 1.60 -1.20
N VAL A 6 2.82 0.49 -0.96
CA VAL A 6 2.16 0.19 0.31
C VAL A 6 2.78 -1.06 0.90
N THR A 7 3.25 -0.96 2.13
CA THR A 7 3.94 -2.05 2.81
C THR A 7 3.80 -1.91 4.32
N THR A 8 4.04 -2.99 5.06
CA THR A 8 4.10 -3.00 6.52
C THR A 8 5.52 -2.85 7.07
N GLU A 9 6.53 -3.04 6.22
CA GLU A 9 7.95 -2.94 6.57
C GLU A 9 8.67 -1.92 5.68
N LEU A 10 9.48 -1.06 6.26
CA LEU A 10 10.29 -0.08 5.54
C LEU A 10 11.58 0.22 6.28
N ALA A 11 12.73 -0.20 5.74
CA ALA A 11 14.00 0.12 6.36
C ALA A 11 14.36 1.61 6.15
N PRO A 12 14.91 2.33 7.16
CA PRO A 12 15.26 1.87 8.51
C PRO A 12 14.13 2.03 9.56
N PHE A 13 12.95 2.50 9.15
CA PHE A 13 11.82 2.82 10.03
C PHE A 13 11.40 1.60 10.86
N VAL A 14 11.13 0.49 10.18
CA VAL A 14 10.62 -0.75 10.75
C VAL A 14 11.00 -1.90 9.83
N ALA A 15 11.76 -2.87 10.33
CA ALA A 15 12.31 -3.94 9.51
C ALA A 15 12.43 -5.22 10.32
N VAL A 16 11.69 -6.24 9.89
CA VAL A 16 11.67 -7.59 10.47
C VAL A 16 12.33 -8.57 9.51
N SER A 17 12.10 -8.36 8.22
CA SER A 17 12.52 -9.22 7.13
C SER A 17 13.28 -8.43 6.05
N GLY A 18 13.58 -9.10 4.93
CA GLY A 18 14.16 -8.45 3.75
C GLY A 18 13.19 -7.48 3.04
N LEU A 19 11.90 -7.50 3.35
CA LEU A 19 10.87 -6.70 2.67
C LEU A 19 11.15 -5.20 2.76
N GLY A 20 11.45 -4.70 3.97
CA GLY A 20 11.70 -3.27 4.18
C GLY A 20 12.88 -2.74 3.37
N ASN A 21 13.92 -3.56 3.16
CA ASN A 21 15.06 -3.22 2.31
C ASN A 21 14.69 -3.25 0.81
N THR A 22 13.90 -4.25 0.38
CA THR A 22 13.40 -4.33 -1.00
C THR A 22 12.59 -3.09 -1.37
N VAL A 23 11.63 -2.69 -0.52
CA VAL A 23 10.79 -1.51 -0.78
C VAL A 23 11.65 -0.24 -0.80
N LYS A 24 12.60 -0.11 0.13
CA LYS A 24 13.57 1.00 0.13
C LYS A 24 14.31 1.09 -1.20
N VAL A 25 14.94 0.01 -1.65
CA VAL A 25 15.70 -0.02 -2.92
C VAL A 25 14.80 0.29 -4.10
N LEU A 26 13.63 -0.36 -4.19
CA LEU A 26 12.67 -0.14 -5.27
C LEU A 26 12.23 1.32 -5.35
N SER A 27 11.92 1.95 -4.21
CA SER A 27 11.48 3.35 -4.16
C SER A 27 12.53 4.30 -4.74
N LYS A 28 13.80 4.08 -4.40
CA LYS A 28 14.94 4.87 -4.87
C LYS A 28 15.20 4.68 -6.36
N GLU A 29 15.12 3.44 -6.86
CA GLU A 29 15.29 3.17 -8.28
C GLU A 29 14.14 3.76 -9.12
N LEU A 30 12.90 3.69 -8.64
CA LEU A 30 11.77 4.35 -9.29
C LEU A 30 11.95 5.89 -9.31
N LEU A 31 12.45 6.47 -8.22
CA LEU A 31 12.79 7.90 -8.20
C LEU A 31 13.88 8.24 -9.23
N ARG A 32 14.93 7.42 -9.37
CA ARG A 32 15.98 7.56 -10.40
C ARG A 32 15.41 7.55 -11.80
N LEU A 33 14.43 6.68 -12.05
CA LEU A 33 13.64 6.60 -13.29
C LEU A 33 12.62 7.76 -13.46
N ARG A 34 12.70 8.81 -12.63
CA ARG A 34 11.85 10.02 -12.70
C ARG A 34 10.38 9.75 -12.42
N HIS A 35 10.08 8.71 -11.64
CA HIS A 35 8.75 8.55 -11.05
C HIS A 35 8.59 9.44 -9.83
N ASP A 36 7.35 9.87 -9.59
CA ASP A 36 6.94 10.53 -8.35
C ASP A 36 6.46 9.41 -7.42
N VAL A 37 7.29 9.05 -6.46
CA VAL A 37 7.10 7.86 -5.61
C VAL A 37 6.79 8.33 -4.20
N ARG A 38 5.78 7.71 -3.60
CA ARG A 38 5.50 7.84 -2.16
C ARG A 38 5.34 6.45 -1.57
N ILE A 39 5.58 6.32 -0.27
CA ILE A 39 5.43 5.07 0.46
C ILE A 39 4.35 5.27 1.52
N ALA A 40 3.44 4.32 1.70
CA ALA A 40 2.55 4.27 2.84
C ALA A 40 2.89 3.04 3.69
N VAL A 41 3.05 3.27 4.99
CA VAL A 41 3.33 2.27 6.02
C VAL A 41 2.50 2.61 7.26
N PRO A 42 2.13 1.64 8.12
CA PRO A 42 1.46 1.97 9.36
C PRO A 42 2.30 2.92 10.22
N CYS A 43 1.64 3.82 10.95
CA CYS A 43 2.29 4.69 11.91
C CYS A 43 2.54 3.94 13.22
N TYR A 44 3.62 3.16 13.27
CA TYR A 44 4.05 2.48 14.49
C TYR A 44 4.60 3.49 15.51
N PRO A 45 4.27 3.37 16.82
CA PRO A 45 4.81 4.23 17.88
C PRO A 45 6.34 4.32 17.86
N MET A 46 7.04 3.20 17.61
CA MET A 46 8.50 3.16 17.53
C MET A 46 9.08 4.10 16.46
N VAL A 47 8.34 4.33 15.37
CA VAL A 47 8.71 5.26 14.30
C VAL A 47 8.26 6.67 14.64
N GLU A 48 7.02 6.79 15.12
CA GLU A 48 6.35 8.04 15.43
C GLU A 48 7.13 8.87 16.46
N TYR A 49 7.69 8.21 17.48
CA TYR A 49 8.36 8.84 18.61
C TYR A 49 9.88 8.92 18.46
N ASP A 50 10.44 8.31 17.41
CA ASP A 50 11.86 8.41 17.14
C ASP A 50 12.19 9.77 16.49
N ALA A 51 12.83 10.62 17.27
CA ALA A 51 13.22 11.97 16.87
C ALA A 51 14.08 12.02 15.60
N ARG A 52 14.81 10.93 15.27
CA ARG A 52 15.65 10.84 14.07
C ARG A 52 14.85 10.94 12.78
N TYR A 53 13.58 10.52 12.79
CA TYR A 53 12.75 10.52 11.59
C TYR A 53 12.01 11.84 11.36
N ASN A 54 12.07 12.79 12.31
CA ASN A 54 11.46 14.12 12.19
C ASN A 54 10.02 14.04 11.64
N VAL A 55 9.22 13.18 12.29
CA VAL A 55 7.84 12.89 11.88
C VAL A 55 6.98 14.14 12.05
N ARG A 56 6.18 14.45 11.03
CA ARG A 56 5.32 15.65 11.01
C ARG A 56 3.86 15.29 10.71
N PRO A 57 2.87 15.95 11.34
CA PRO A 57 1.47 15.74 11.02
C PRO A 57 1.15 16.18 9.59
N VAL A 58 0.22 15.48 8.93
CA VAL A 58 -0.30 15.81 7.60
C VAL A 58 -1.82 15.89 7.60
N LEU A 59 -2.49 14.90 8.21
CA LEU A 59 -3.94 14.85 8.39
C LEU A 59 -4.25 14.32 9.78
N ASP A 60 -5.01 15.06 10.57
CA ASP A 60 -5.27 14.67 11.97
C ASP A 60 -6.55 13.85 12.14
N LYS A 61 -7.51 13.94 11.21
CA LYS A 61 -8.78 13.23 11.32
C LYS A 61 -9.32 12.81 9.96
N ILE A 62 -9.20 11.51 9.68
CA ILE A 62 -9.79 10.83 8.54
C ILE A 62 -10.84 9.86 9.09
N VAL A 63 -12.02 9.87 8.50
CA VAL A 63 -13.10 8.94 8.85
C VAL A 63 -12.97 7.71 7.96
N VAL A 64 -12.81 6.53 8.58
CA VAL A 64 -12.73 5.24 7.88
C VAL A 64 -14.03 4.49 8.14
N PRO A 65 -14.90 4.30 7.12
CA PRO A 65 -16.11 3.50 7.27
C PRO A 65 -15.76 2.07 7.74
N TRP A 66 -16.52 1.53 8.68
CA TRP A 66 -16.29 0.22 9.28
C TRP A 66 -17.54 -0.66 9.30
N ALA A 67 -17.40 -1.93 9.66
CA ALA A 67 -18.50 -2.89 9.68
C ALA A 67 -19.64 -2.46 10.63
N GLY A 68 -20.88 -2.80 10.27
CA GLY A 68 -22.05 -2.50 11.08
C GLY A 68 -22.42 -1.01 11.18
N GLY A 69 -22.08 -0.22 10.16
CA GLY A 69 -22.36 1.23 10.14
C GLY A 69 -21.48 2.06 11.07
N LYS A 70 -20.45 1.45 11.67
CA LYS A 70 -19.48 2.14 12.51
C LYS A 70 -18.49 2.95 11.66
N ALA A 71 -17.79 3.85 12.31
CA ALA A 71 -16.65 4.56 11.74
C ALA A 71 -15.47 4.49 12.70
N LYS A 72 -14.27 4.38 12.13
CA LYS A 72 -13.00 4.46 12.85
C LYS A 72 -12.23 5.71 12.42
N HIS A 73 -11.24 6.09 13.20
CA HIS A 73 -10.44 7.29 12.95
C HIS A 73 -9.01 6.93 12.54
N ALA A 74 -8.58 7.51 11.42
CA ALA A 74 -7.19 7.47 10.99
C ALA A 74 -6.57 8.87 11.02
N PHE A 75 -5.26 8.91 11.10
CA PHE A 75 -4.45 10.11 10.87
C PHE A 75 -3.29 9.77 9.93
N VAL A 76 -2.70 10.78 9.32
CA VAL A 76 -1.50 10.65 8.49
C VAL A 76 -0.44 11.58 9.03
N LYS A 77 0.73 11.01 9.30
CA LYS A 77 1.97 11.75 9.50
C LYS A 77 2.91 11.49 8.33
N THR A 78 3.98 12.26 8.23
CA THR A 78 4.99 12.09 7.19
C THR A 78 6.40 12.15 7.73
N ALA A 79 7.25 11.38 7.08
CA ALA A 79 8.69 11.42 7.19
C ALA A 79 9.31 11.33 5.79
N VAL A 80 10.63 11.39 5.69
CA VAL A 80 11.34 11.32 4.41
C VAL A 80 12.38 10.20 4.46
N LEU A 81 12.32 9.29 3.48
CA LEU A 81 13.33 8.25 3.26
C LEU A 81 14.14 8.61 2.02
N GLU A 82 15.38 9.09 2.20
CA GLU A 82 16.31 9.37 1.08
C GLU A 82 15.68 10.19 -0.07
N GLY A 83 14.85 11.18 0.26
CA GLY A 83 14.14 12.04 -0.71
C GLY A 83 12.76 11.52 -1.15
N VAL A 84 12.34 10.34 -0.70
CA VAL A 84 11.01 9.77 -0.94
C VAL A 84 10.09 10.10 0.24
N PRO A 85 8.93 10.78 0.02
CA PRO A 85 7.95 10.99 1.07
C PRO A 85 7.34 9.67 1.56
N VAL A 86 7.32 9.51 2.89
CA VAL A 86 6.69 8.38 3.57
C VAL A 86 5.46 8.89 4.30
N TYR A 87 4.34 8.22 4.10
CA TYR A 87 3.09 8.40 4.82
C TYR A 87 2.97 7.34 5.89
N LEU A 88 2.99 7.81 7.13
CA LEU A 88 2.72 7.01 8.31
C LEU A 88 1.21 7.10 8.58
N VAL A 89 0.48 6.05 8.22
CA VAL A 89 -0.98 6.00 8.39
C VAL A 89 -1.29 5.35 9.74
N GLY A 90 -1.80 6.13 10.67
CA GLY A 90 -2.03 5.71 12.05
C GLY A 90 -3.50 5.69 12.45
N SER A 91 -3.75 5.08 13.61
CA SER A 91 -5.03 5.09 14.31
C SER A 91 -4.76 5.19 15.81
N PRO A 92 -5.66 5.79 16.60
CA PRO A 92 -5.63 5.67 18.06
C PRO A 92 -5.79 4.23 18.56
N GLU A 93 -6.39 3.34 17.77
CA GLU A 93 -6.79 1.98 18.18
C GLU A 93 -5.80 0.89 17.73
N TYR A 94 -5.09 1.09 16.61
CA TYR A 94 -4.35 0.02 15.93
C TYR A 94 -2.84 0.25 15.95
N PHE A 95 -2.09 -0.86 15.99
CA PHE A 95 -0.61 -0.91 16.03
C PHE A 95 0.04 -0.16 17.21
N ARG A 96 -0.71 0.10 18.29
CA ARG A 96 -0.24 0.92 19.43
C ARG A 96 0.73 0.19 20.34
N GLU A 97 0.80 -1.13 20.21
CA GLU A 97 1.68 -2.04 20.92
C GLU A 97 3.02 -2.28 20.22
N VAL A 98 3.20 -1.80 18.98
CA VAL A 98 4.44 -2.00 18.21
C VAL A 98 5.50 -0.98 18.66
N LEU A 99 6.29 -1.38 19.66
CA LEU A 99 7.37 -0.57 20.25
C LEU A 99 8.75 -0.97 19.74
N ASP A 100 8.87 -2.18 19.19
CA ASP A 100 10.04 -2.69 18.47
C ASP A 100 9.61 -3.41 17.18
N SER A 101 10.53 -3.59 16.23
CA SER A 101 10.28 -4.40 15.03
C SER A 101 9.90 -5.84 15.37
N GLY A 102 10.41 -6.40 16.48
CA GLY A 102 10.03 -7.75 16.93
C GLY A 102 8.55 -7.93 17.25
N ASP A 103 7.82 -6.85 17.55
CA ASP A 103 6.39 -6.91 17.89
C ASP A 103 5.48 -7.18 16.67
N LEU A 104 5.98 -6.97 15.45
CA LEU A 104 5.24 -7.17 14.21
C LEU A 104 4.96 -8.64 13.87
N CYS A 105 5.57 -9.59 14.58
CA CYS A 105 5.35 -11.01 14.37
C CYS A 105 3.94 -11.50 14.79
N ARG A 106 3.08 -10.62 15.30
CA ARG A 106 1.70 -10.94 15.67
C ARG A 106 0.77 -10.87 14.46
N LYS A 107 -0.02 -11.92 14.25
CA LYS A 107 -1.12 -11.93 13.27
C LYS A 107 -2.25 -11.02 13.75
N ASP A 108 -2.19 -9.74 13.38
CA ASP A 108 -3.24 -8.74 13.66
C ASP A 108 -4.00 -8.34 12.38
N TRP A 109 -4.87 -9.24 11.94
CA TRP A 109 -5.65 -9.08 10.72
C TRP A 109 -6.53 -7.83 10.73
N GLU A 110 -7.07 -7.45 11.89
CA GLU A 110 -7.95 -6.29 11.99
C GLU A 110 -7.17 -4.99 11.75
N SER A 111 -5.98 -4.85 12.33
CA SER A 111 -5.13 -3.67 12.10
C SER A 111 -4.71 -3.54 10.64
N TYR A 112 -4.33 -4.63 9.98
CA TYR A 112 -3.97 -4.61 8.55
C TYR A 112 -5.18 -4.32 7.65
N THR A 113 -6.34 -4.88 7.98
CA THR A 113 -7.63 -4.57 7.33
C THR A 113 -7.95 -3.09 7.44
N PHE A 114 -7.77 -2.51 8.63
CA PHE A 114 -7.95 -1.08 8.85
C PHE A 114 -6.96 -0.25 8.05
N PHE A 115 -5.67 -0.60 8.09
CA PHE A 115 -4.62 0.10 7.36
C PHE A 115 -4.93 0.19 5.86
N ALA A 116 -5.31 -0.92 5.23
CA ALA A 116 -5.69 -0.95 3.82
C ALA A 116 -6.81 0.06 3.48
N ARG A 117 -7.85 0.14 4.30
CA ARG A 117 -8.95 1.11 4.11
C ARG A 117 -8.49 2.54 4.39
N ALA A 118 -7.73 2.74 5.46
CA ALA A 118 -7.24 4.04 5.88
C ALA A 118 -6.33 4.67 4.81
N VAL A 119 -5.51 3.87 4.12
CA VAL A 119 -4.69 4.33 2.97
C VAL A 119 -5.58 4.91 1.86
N LEU A 120 -6.67 4.23 1.50
CA LEU A 120 -7.58 4.69 0.44
C LEU A 120 -8.31 5.98 0.84
N GLU A 121 -8.78 6.07 2.09
CA GLU A 121 -9.42 7.29 2.61
C GLU A 121 -8.43 8.45 2.74
N ALA A 122 -7.19 8.17 3.14
CA ALA A 122 -6.11 9.17 3.17
C ALA A 122 -5.83 9.77 1.79
N LEU A 123 -5.78 8.94 0.74
CA LEU A 123 -5.57 9.41 -0.64
C LEU A 123 -6.67 10.37 -1.13
N LYS A 124 -7.88 10.27 -0.58
CA LYS A 124 -8.98 11.20 -0.87
C LYS A 124 -8.82 12.53 -0.12
N ALA A 125 -8.16 12.53 1.04
CA ALA A 125 -8.07 13.66 1.95
C ALA A 125 -6.80 14.52 1.79
N VAL A 126 -5.67 13.97 1.33
CA VAL A 126 -4.37 14.68 1.25
C VAL A 126 -4.42 15.88 0.26
N LYS A 127 -3.85 17.03 0.68
CA LYS A 127 -3.71 18.27 -0.10
C LYS A 127 -2.23 18.74 -0.18
N PRO A 128 -1.74 19.31 -1.31
CA PRO A 128 -2.40 19.36 -2.61
C PRO A 128 -2.64 17.95 -3.14
N ARG A 129 -3.70 17.81 -3.96
CA ARG A 129 -4.22 16.51 -4.34
C ARG A 129 -3.17 15.70 -5.10
N TRP A 130 -2.71 14.62 -4.48
CA TRP A 130 -1.80 13.65 -5.08
C TRP A 130 -2.50 12.31 -5.17
N THR A 131 -2.78 11.86 -6.39
CA THR A 131 -3.45 10.59 -6.65
C THR A 131 -2.50 9.71 -7.46
N PRO A 132 -2.12 8.52 -6.95
CA PRO A 132 -1.24 7.62 -7.68
C PRO A 132 -1.89 7.15 -8.98
N LYS A 133 -1.10 6.84 -10.00
CA LYS A 133 -1.59 6.05 -11.14
C LYS A 133 -1.59 4.56 -10.80
N VAL A 134 -0.65 4.14 -9.95
CA VAL A 134 -0.46 2.76 -9.51
C VAL A 134 -0.26 2.73 -8.00
N ILE A 135 -1.02 1.88 -7.31
CA ILE A 135 -0.72 1.42 -5.96
C ILE A 135 -0.03 0.07 -6.10
N HIS A 136 1.19 -0.05 -5.58
CA HIS A 136 1.88 -1.33 -5.50
C HIS A 136 1.90 -1.78 -4.05
N VAL A 137 1.20 -2.88 -3.78
CA VAL A 137 1.15 -3.55 -2.49
C VAL A 137 2.24 -4.61 -2.43
N SER A 138 3.08 -4.56 -1.42
CA SER A 138 4.09 -5.60 -1.18
C SER A 138 3.74 -6.38 0.08
N SER A 139 3.52 -7.70 -0.06
CA SER A 139 3.06 -8.66 0.96
C SER A 139 1.55 -8.67 1.25
N TRP A 140 1.11 -9.78 1.83
CA TRP A 140 -0.29 -10.13 2.15
C TRP A 140 -1.01 -9.07 2.98
N HIS A 141 -0.27 -8.35 3.81
CA HIS A 141 -0.81 -7.35 4.72
C HIS A 141 -1.56 -6.20 4.04
N GLY A 142 -1.32 -5.96 2.75
CA GLY A 142 -2.06 -4.96 1.98
C GLY A 142 -2.99 -5.54 0.91
N ASP A 143 -3.13 -6.86 0.82
CA ASP A 143 -3.87 -7.54 -0.26
C ASP A 143 -5.37 -7.19 -0.29
N LEU A 144 -5.89 -6.56 0.78
CA LEU A 144 -7.25 -6.06 0.83
C LEU A 144 -7.44 -4.71 0.10
N ILE A 145 -6.37 -4.00 -0.25
CA ILE A 145 -6.47 -2.76 -1.05
C ILE A 145 -7.20 -2.98 -2.38
N PRO A 146 -6.84 -3.95 -3.24
CA PRO A 146 -7.60 -4.20 -4.48
C PRO A 146 -9.06 -4.55 -4.20
N VAL A 147 -9.35 -5.33 -3.15
CA VAL A 147 -10.73 -5.66 -2.73
C VAL A 147 -11.51 -4.38 -2.44
N TYR A 148 -10.99 -3.51 -1.57
CA TYR A 148 -11.68 -2.28 -1.18
C TYR A 148 -11.79 -1.28 -2.31
N LEU A 149 -10.77 -1.17 -3.15
CA LEU A 149 -10.80 -0.29 -4.32
C LEU A 149 -11.96 -0.70 -5.26
N ASN A 150 -12.15 -2.00 -5.48
CA ASN A 150 -13.22 -2.51 -6.35
C ASN A 150 -14.61 -2.47 -5.68
N ALA A 151 -14.70 -2.90 -4.41
CA ALA A 151 -15.99 -3.01 -3.73
C ALA A 151 -16.54 -1.64 -3.30
N LEU A 152 -15.69 -0.73 -2.83
CA LEU A 152 -16.11 0.50 -2.14
C LEU A 152 -15.80 1.77 -2.93
N HIS A 153 -14.75 1.76 -3.75
CA HIS A 153 -14.24 2.98 -4.40
C HIS A 153 -14.33 2.95 -5.93
N ARG A 154 -15.01 1.96 -6.52
CA ARG A 154 -15.09 1.81 -7.98
C ARG A 154 -15.67 3.03 -8.68
N ARG A 155 -16.60 3.75 -8.03
CA ARG A 155 -17.25 4.97 -8.53
C ARG A 155 -16.59 6.27 -8.06
N ASP A 156 -15.56 6.19 -7.21
CA ASP A 156 -14.86 7.37 -6.71
C ASP A 156 -14.08 8.04 -7.85
N LEU A 157 -14.36 9.31 -8.13
CA LEU A 157 -13.73 10.03 -9.26
C LEU A 157 -12.21 10.13 -9.15
N ASN A 158 -11.67 10.05 -7.94
CA ASN A 158 -10.26 10.16 -7.64
C ASN A 158 -9.60 8.80 -7.78
N LEU A 159 -10.23 7.75 -7.27
CA LEU A 159 -9.63 6.42 -7.20
C LEU A 159 -10.01 5.49 -8.37
N LYS A 160 -11.03 5.83 -9.17
CA LYS A 160 -11.52 4.97 -10.27
C LYS A 160 -10.48 4.60 -11.33
N ASN A 161 -9.44 5.41 -11.51
CA ASN A 161 -8.40 5.19 -12.53
C ASN A 161 -7.07 4.69 -11.95
N VAL A 162 -7.06 4.34 -10.66
CA VAL A 162 -5.88 3.82 -9.99
C VAL A 162 -5.73 2.34 -10.32
N ALA A 163 -4.57 1.97 -10.84
CA ALA A 163 -4.18 0.57 -11.00
C ALA A 163 -3.62 0.00 -9.70
N VAL A 164 -3.80 -1.29 -9.46
CA VAL A 164 -3.20 -1.99 -8.32
C VAL A 164 -2.28 -3.09 -8.85
N VAL A 165 -1.09 -3.19 -8.26
CA VAL A 165 -0.15 -4.29 -8.45
C VAL A 165 0.13 -4.87 -7.07
N ALA A 166 0.16 -6.19 -6.95
CA ALA A 166 0.53 -6.87 -5.71
C ALA A 166 1.74 -7.77 -5.95
N THR A 167 2.70 -7.77 -5.03
CA THR A 167 3.81 -8.74 -5.00
C THR A 167 3.82 -9.53 -3.70
N THR A 168 3.79 -10.85 -3.80
CA THR A 168 3.99 -11.76 -2.68
C THR A 168 5.48 -12.03 -2.51
N HIS A 169 6.00 -11.80 -1.30
CA HIS A 169 7.43 -12.00 -0.99
C HIS A 169 7.71 -13.32 -0.25
N ASP A 170 6.69 -13.92 0.37
CA ASP A 170 6.77 -15.22 1.03
C ASP A 170 5.57 -16.08 0.60
N ILE A 171 5.80 -17.01 -0.35
CA ILE A 171 4.79 -17.98 -0.78
C ILE A 171 4.48 -19.00 0.34
N VAL A 172 5.43 -19.19 1.26
CA VAL A 172 5.35 -20.23 2.32
C VAL A 172 4.43 -19.83 3.47
N SER A 173 4.18 -18.52 3.68
CA SER A 173 3.38 -18.03 4.82
C SER A 173 1.93 -17.67 4.48
N GLN A 174 1.50 -17.79 3.22
CA GLN A 174 0.12 -17.50 2.81
C GLN A 174 -0.73 -18.76 2.98
N ASP A 175 -1.79 -18.67 3.80
CA ASP A 175 -2.83 -19.69 3.83
C ASP A 175 -3.53 -19.75 2.46
N GLU A 176 -3.85 -20.95 1.96
CA GLU A 176 -4.40 -21.19 0.61
C GLU A 176 -5.65 -20.34 0.32
N PHE A 177 -6.48 -20.10 1.34
CA PHE A 177 -7.66 -19.25 1.26
C PHE A 177 -7.33 -17.77 1.02
N GLU A 178 -6.28 -17.25 1.65
CA GLU A 178 -5.85 -15.86 1.48
C GLU A 178 -5.25 -15.64 0.09
N PHE A 179 -4.43 -16.59 -0.38
CA PHE A 179 -3.93 -16.59 -1.75
C PHE A 179 -5.08 -16.57 -2.77
N GLN A 180 -6.10 -17.41 -2.56
CA GLN A 180 -7.26 -17.47 -3.42
C GLN A 180 -8.09 -16.17 -3.38
N ALA A 181 -8.33 -15.61 -2.19
CA ALA A 181 -9.03 -14.34 -2.04
C ALA A 181 -8.28 -13.16 -2.68
N THR A 182 -6.95 -13.10 -2.55
CA THR A 182 -6.11 -12.10 -3.22
C THR A 182 -6.13 -12.28 -4.74
N ALA A 183 -6.00 -13.52 -5.23
CA ALA A 183 -6.09 -13.84 -6.65
C ALA A 183 -7.45 -13.45 -7.24
N ASP A 184 -8.53 -13.67 -6.48
CA ASP A 184 -9.90 -13.33 -6.85
C ASP A 184 -10.22 -11.82 -6.66
N ALA A 185 -9.48 -11.11 -5.81
CA ALA A 185 -9.59 -9.66 -5.63
C ALA A 185 -8.89 -8.84 -6.72
N ILE A 186 -7.86 -9.41 -7.35
CA ILE A 186 -7.10 -8.80 -8.45
C ILE A 186 -7.97 -8.63 -9.72
N TYR A 187 -9.21 -9.13 -9.75
CA TYR A 187 -10.19 -8.86 -10.80
C TYR A 187 -10.68 -7.41 -10.79
N GLY A 188 -9.92 -6.55 -11.48
CA GLY A 188 -10.29 -5.18 -11.81
C GLY A 188 -9.19 -4.42 -12.55
N VAL A 189 -7.93 -4.86 -12.41
CA VAL A 189 -6.79 -4.34 -13.16
C VAL A 189 -5.80 -5.49 -13.40
N GLY A 190 -5.98 -6.22 -14.51
CA GLY A 190 -5.01 -7.24 -14.90
C GLY A 190 -5.18 -8.57 -14.20
N ARG A 191 -5.64 -9.59 -14.95
CA ARG A 191 -5.25 -11.00 -14.80
C ARG A 191 -4.09 -11.13 -13.80
N ALA A 192 -4.33 -11.78 -12.66
CA ALA A 192 -3.28 -12.59 -12.09
C ALA A 192 -2.74 -13.44 -13.25
N GLU A 193 -1.47 -13.33 -13.60
CA GLU A 193 -0.85 -14.28 -14.51
C GLU A 193 -0.73 -15.63 -13.80
N SER A 194 -1.87 -16.26 -13.54
CA SER A 194 -1.94 -17.69 -13.28
C SER A 194 -1.73 -18.38 -14.61
N GLY A 195 -0.49 -18.78 -14.86
CA GLY A 195 -0.07 -19.38 -16.12
C GLY A 195 1.45 -19.56 -16.20
N LYS A 196 2.02 -20.43 -15.35
CA LYS A 196 3.37 -21.03 -15.52
C LYS A 196 4.57 -20.07 -15.70
N LYS A 197 4.45 -18.77 -15.45
CA LYS A 197 5.60 -17.85 -15.39
C LYS A 197 5.57 -17.08 -14.07
N VAL A 198 6.29 -17.61 -13.07
CA VAL A 198 6.84 -16.77 -12.01
C VAL A 198 7.77 -15.78 -12.68
N SER A 199 7.31 -14.56 -12.94
CA SER A 199 8.18 -13.49 -13.42
C SER A 199 8.97 -12.98 -12.20
N LEU A 200 10.26 -13.28 -12.17
CA LEU A 200 11.15 -12.69 -11.18
C LEU A 200 11.33 -11.21 -11.57
N LEU A 201 10.57 -10.33 -10.91
CA LEU A 201 10.79 -8.88 -10.99
C LEU A 201 12.11 -8.59 -10.28
N ARG A 202 13.17 -8.34 -11.05
CA ARG A 202 14.54 -8.19 -10.52
C ARG A 202 15.00 -6.75 -10.51
N THR A 203 14.46 -5.94 -11.43
CA THR A 203 14.91 -4.57 -11.66
C THR A 203 13.74 -3.61 -11.61
N ALA A 204 13.99 -2.34 -11.30
CA ALA A 204 12.96 -1.31 -11.34
C ALA A 204 12.34 -1.11 -12.74
N LYS A 205 13.05 -1.50 -13.81
CA LYS A 205 12.49 -1.50 -15.17
C LYS A 205 11.43 -2.58 -15.35
N ASP A 206 11.60 -3.75 -14.73
CA ASP A 206 10.59 -4.82 -14.74
C ASP A 206 9.31 -4.34 -14.06
N TYR A 207 9.45 -3.68 -12.89
CA TYR A 207 8.33 -3.03 -12.19
C TYR A 207 7.70 -1.91 -13.03
N GLU A 208 8.50 -1.07 -13.69
CA GLU A 208 7.98 0.00 -14.54
C GLU A 208 7.12 -0.56 -15.70
N LEU A 209 7.58 -1.63 -16.36
CA LEU A 209 6.84 -2.31 -17.42
C LEU A 209 5.52 -2.87 -16.88
N LEU A 210 5.57 -3.55 -15.73
CA LEU A 210 4.38 -4.07 -15.05
C LEU A 210 3.39 -2.96 -14.70
N TYR A 211 3.88 -1.85 -14.14
CA TYR A 211 3.05 -0.70 -13.81
C TYR A 211 2.40 -0.05 -15.03
N ARG A 212 3.12 0.04 -16.15
CA ARG A 212 2.58 0.55 -17.43
C ARG A 212 1.50 -0.37 -17.97
N ALA A 213 1.70 -1.68 -17.91
CA ALA A 213 0.71 -2.68 -18.33
C ALA A 213 -0.55 -2.60 -17.45
N ALA A 214 -0.39 -2.59 -16.13
CA ALA A 214 -1.49 -2.46 -15.17
C ALA A 214 -2.28 -1.17 -15.40
N TRP A 215 -1.61 -0.02 -15.51
CA TRP A 215 -2.26 1.26 -15.77
C TRP A 215 -3.02 1.29 -17.10
N THR A 216 -2.45 0.73 -18.17
CA THR A 216 -3.11 0.66 -19.49
C THR A 216 -4.38 -0.17 -19.41
N LYS A 217 -4.32 -1.34 -18.74
CA LYS A 217 -5.47 -2.23 -18.58
C LYS A 217 -6.57 -1.65 -17.70
N ALA A 218 -6.23 -0.98 -16.60
CA ALA A 218 -7.20 -0.28 -15.74
C ALA A 218 -8.04 0.72 -16.55
N ARG A 219 -7.41 1.42 -17.50
CA ARG A 219 -8.09 2.38 -18.37
C ARG A 219 -8.97 1.70 -19.43
N SER A 220 -8.51 0.61 -20.04
CA SER A 220 -9.26 -0.06 -21.11
C SER A 220 -10.50 -0.79 -20.58
N CYS A 221 -10.40 -1.52 -19.46
CA CYS A 221 -11.54 -2.25 -18.90
C CYS A 221 -12.69 -1.31 -18.50
N ARG A 222 -12.38 -0.08 -18.07
CA ARG A 222 -13.41 0.89 -17.65
C ARG A 222 -13.97 1.75 -18.78
N GLN A 223 -13.35 1.74 -19.97
CA GLN A 223 -13.94 2.31 -21.19
C GLN A 223 -15.00 1.40 -21.80
N GLN A 224 -15.02 0.11 -21.45
CA GLN A 224 -16.01 -0.87 -21.91
C GLN A 224 -17.26 -0.93 -21.03
N GLU A 225 -17.29 -0.19 -19.91
CA GLU A 225 -18.40 -0.12 -18.95
C GLU A 225 -19.27 1.14 -19.11
N ILE A 226 -19.02 1.95 -20.15
CA ILE A 226 -19.75 3.16 -20.54
C ILE A 226 -20.40 2.89 -21.90
#